data_AF-A0A357C4L6-F1
#
_entry.id   AF-A0A357C4L6-F1
#
_cell.length_a   1.000
_cell.length_b   1.000
_cell.length_c   1.000
_cell.angle_alpha   90.00
_cell.angle_beta   90.00
_cell.angle_gamma   90.00
#
_symmetry.space_group_name_H-M   'P 1'
#
loop_
_entity.id
_entity.type
_entity.pdbx_description
1 polymer ?
#
loop_
_entity_poly.entity_id
_entity_poly.type
_entity_poly.pdbx_seq_one_letter_code
_entity_poly.pdbx_strand_id
1 'polypeptide(L)'
;SLNARISVLFTIPLGFATGMLAATIAVGGFIGVPSMIYVLGAPSLMASATELVIAFVMGLGGSFKYAMSGLVDIRLAMVILAGSLFGIQLGAIGTTYVKPFMIKMVMGVIMVIVLFSRALMVPVYLSQLGIIQTISEGTVKVLKTTSFVIMILALLIGAFIVLKAMWQGRRAEKFLHAGGLEHGKV
;
A
#
# COMPACT_ATOMS: atom_id res chain seq x y z
N SER A 1 13.72 -13.27 14.20
CA SER A 1 13.72 -14.51 13.40
C SER A 1 12.36 -15.17 13.54
N LEU A 2 11.63 -15.39 12.44
CA LEU A 2 10.43 -16.23 12.44
C LEU A 2 10.90 -17.68 12.59
N ASN A 3 10.71 -18.29 13.76
CA ASN A 3 10.92 -19.72 13.99
C ASN A 3 9.84 -20.59 13.30
N ALA A 4 9.15 -20.05 12.29
CA ALA A 4 8.14 -20.75 11.52
C ALA A 4 8.84 -21.54 10.41
N ARG A 5 8.78 -22.88 10.48
CA ARG A 5 9.16 -23.74 9.34
C ARG A 5 8.10 -23.63 8.25
N ILE A 6 8.17 -22.57 7.46
CA ILE A 6 7.31 -22.38 6.30
C ILE A 6 7.87 -23.24 5.17
N SER A 7 7.04 -24.14 4.64
CA SER A 7 7.46 -25.01 3.53
C SER A 7 7.71 -24.19 2.27
N VAL A 8 8.89 -24.40 1.67
CA VAL A 8 9.35 -23.77 0.43
C VAL A 8 8.35 -23.95 -0.71
N LEU A 9 7.58 -25.04 -0.65
CA LEU A 9 6.52 -25.37 -1.61
C LEU A 9 5.39 -24.34 -1.66
N PHE A 10 5.13 -23.62 -0.57
CA PHE A 10 4.15 -22.52 -0.56
C PHE A 10 4.81 -21.18 -0.87
N THR A 11 6.03 -20.95 -0.41
CA THR A 11 6.72 -19.67 -0.56
C THR A 11 7.08 -19.37 -2.02
N ILE A 12 7.59 -20.35 -2.78
CA ILE A 12 8.05 -20.13 -4.16
C ILE A 12 6.88 -19.78 -5.10
N PRO A 13 5.78 -20.57 -5.18
CA PRO A 13 4.68 -20.23 -6.08
C PRO A 13 3.99 -18.93 -5.67
N LEU A 14 3.85 -18.68 -4.37
CA LEU A 14 3.26 -17.45 -3.86
C LEU A 14 4.11 -16.23 -4.25
N GLY A 15 5.42 -16.27 -3.97
CA GLY A 15 6.33 -15.18 -4.32
C GLY A 15 6.44 -14.94 -5.82
N PHE A 16 6.41 -16.02 -6.62
CA PHE A 16 6.40 -15.93 -8.07
C PHE A 16 5.11 -15.28 -8.58
N ALA A 17 3.93 -15.71 -8.10
CA ALA A 17 2.65 -15.15 -8.50
C ALA A 17 2.53 -13.68 -8.10
N THR A 18 2.89 -13.33 -6.86
CA THR A 18 2.84 -11.93 -6.38
C THR A 18 3.84 -11.06 -7.13
N GLY A 19 5.04 -11.57 -7.41
CA GLY A 19 6.06 -10.87 -8.18
C GLY A 19 5.66 -10.64 -9.63
N MET A 20 5.01 -11.61 -10.27
CA MET A 20 4.47 -11.46 -11.62
C MET A 20 3.39 -10.37 -11.66
N LEU A 21 2.43 -10.42 -10.73
CA LEU A 21 1.36 -9.41 -10.62
C LEU A 21 1.90 -8.01 -10.31
N ALA A 22 2.96 -7.94 -9.50
CA ALA A 22 3.67 -6.71 -9.24
C ALA A 22 4.31 -6.17 -10.54
N ALA A 23 5.04 -6.99 -11.28
CA ALA A 23 5.74 -6.60 -12.50
C ALA A 23 4.81 -6.16 -13.64
N THR A 24 3.63 -6.77 -13.78
CA THR A 24 2.75 -6.52 -14.93
C THR A 24 1.78 -5.37 -14.72
N ILE A 25 1.16 -5.27 -13.53
CA ILE A 25 0.06 -4.33 -13.27
C ILE A 25 0.29 -3.49 -12.02
N ALA A 26 1.46 -3.60 -11.38
CA ALA A 26 1.82 -2.88 -10.17
C ALA A 26 0.83 -3.09 -9.00
N VAL A 27 0.19 -4.27 -8.90
CA VAL A 27 -0.70 -4.62 -7.78
C VAL A 27 -0.08 -5.59 -6.78
N GLY A 28 1.25 -5.76 -6.85
CA GLY A 28 2.02 -6.68 -6.01
C GLY A 28 1.60 -6.63 -4.55
N GLY A 29 1.69 -5.46 -3.92
CA GLY A 29 1.39 -5.30 -2.51
C GLY A 29 -0.07 -5.50 -2.10
N PHE A 30 -1.02 -5.36 -3.03
CA PHE A 30 -2.43 -5.63 -2.75
C PHE A 30 -2.66 -7.12 -2.46
N ILE A 31 -1.91 -8.00 -3.13
CA ILE A 31 -2.02 -9.46 -2.97
C ILE A 31 -0.89 -10.01 -2.09
N GLY A 32 0.32 -9.48 -2.25
CA GLY A 32 1.54 -9.87 -1.56
C GLY A 32 1.52 -9.61 -0.05
N VAL A 33 1.04 -8.45 0.39
CA VAL A 33 1.01 -8.17 1.85
C VAL A 33 -0.01 -9.05 2.57
N PRO A 34 -1.28 -9.21 2.11
CA PRO A 34 -2.21 -10.15 2.73
C PRO A 34 -1.76 -11.60 2.62
N SER A 35 -1.15 -12.02 1.51
CA SER A 35 -0.69 -13.41 1.36
C SER A 35 0.43 -13.74 2.36
N MET A 36 1.39 -12.84 2.55
CA MET A 36 2.42 -13.00 3.58
C MET A 36 1.83 -13.07 4.99
N ILE A 37 0.80 -12.27 5.29
CA ILE A 37 0.19 -12.24 6.63
C ILE A 37 -0.69 -13.46 6.89
N TYR A 38 -1.58 -13.81 5.96
CA TYR A 38 -2.60 -14.85 6.19
C TYR A 38 -2.16 -16.24 5.75
N VAL A 39 -1.35 -16.36 4.69
CA VAL A 39 -0.87 -17.67 4.20
C VAL A 39 0.40 -18.08 4.93
N LEU A 40 1.35 -17.15 5.10
CA LEU A 40 2.64 -17.44 5.72
C LEU A 40 2.70 -17.10 7.22
N GLY A 41 1.68 -16.42 7.76
CA GLY A 41 1.65 -16.03 9.18
C GLY A 41 2.66 -14.93 9.54
N ALA A 42 3.18 -14.19 8.56
CA ALA A 42 4.20 -13.18 8.81
C ALA A 42 3.62 -11.97 9.59
N PRO A 43 4.39 -11.35 10.50
CA PRO A 43 4.00 -10.09 11.12
C PRO A 43 3.75 -9.02 10.06
N SER A 44 2.71 -8.19 10.27
CA SER A 44 2.32 -7.16 9.30
C SER A 44 3.44 -6.18 8.96
N LEU A 45 4.27 -5.83 9.95
CA LEU A 45 5.42 -4.95 9.73
C LEU A 45 6.46 -5.59 8.80
N MET A 46 6.71 -6.91 8.93
CA MET A 46 7.63 -7.63 8.04
C MET A 46 7.04 -7.76 6.64
N ALA A 47 5.76 -8.12 6.52
CA ALA A 47 5.08 -8.25 5.23
C ALA A 47 5.10 -6.93 4.42
N SER A 48 4.75 -5.80 5.05
CA SER A 48 4.81 -4.48 4.41
C SER A 48 6.23 -4.04 4.08
N ALA A 49 7.22 -4.35 4.93
CA ALA A 49 8.62 -4.03 4.66
C ALA A 49 9.18 -4.82 3.47
N THR A 50 8.88 -6.11 3.38
CA THR A 50 9.27 -6.95 2.24
C THR A 50 8.69 -6.43 0.93
N GLU A 51 7.41 -6.03 0.94
CA GLU A 51 6.78 -5.46 -0.26
C GLU A 51 7.43 -4.14 -0.68
N LEU A 52 7.86 -3.29 0.25
CA LEU A 52 8.58 -2.06 -0.07
C LEU A 52 9.91 -2.35 -0.79
N VAL A 53 10.63 -3.38 -0.37
CA VAL A 53 11.86 -3.81 -1.04
C VAL A 53 11.57 -4.32 -2.45
N ILE A 54 10.50 -5.12 -2.63
CA ILE A 54 10.08 -5.61 -3.95
C ILE A 54 9.75 -4.44 -4.87
N ALA A 55 8.93 -3.49 -4.40
CA ALA A 55 8.56 -2.30 -5.15
C ALA A 55 9.78 -1.44 -5.52
N PHE A 56 10.76 -1.32 -4.62
CA PHE A 56 12.02 -0.61 -4.88
C PHE A 56 12.83 -1.28 -6.01
N VAL A 57 13.05 -2.60 -5.93
CA VAL A 57 13.82 -3.34 -6.93
C VAL A 57 13.15 -3.27 -8.30
N MET A 58 11.84 -3.47 -8.35
CA MET A 58 11.08 -3.37 -9.60
C MET A 58 11.07 -1.94 -10.15
N GLY A 59 10.88 -0.94 -9.30
CA GLY A 59 10.90 0.47 -9.68
C GLY A 59 12.26 0.91 -10.22
N LEU A 60 13.35 0.45 -9.61
CA LEU A 60 14.71 0.67 -10.08
C LEU A 60 14.93 0.04 -11.47
N GLY A 61 14.58 -1.25 -11.63
CA GLY A 61 14.74 -1.95 -12.90
C GLY A 61 13.91 -1.35 -14.03
N GLY A 62 12.64 -1.00 -13.75
CA GLY A 62 11.76 -0.32 -14.69
C GLY A 62 12.29 1.06 -15.08
N SER A 63 12.69 1.88 -14.10
CA SER A 63 13.23 3.22 -14.36
C SER A 63 14.51 3.16 -15.19
N PHE A 64 15.43 2.23 -14.88
CA PHE A 64 16.66 2.07 -15.64
C PHE A 64 16.38 1.66 -17.09
N LYS A 65 15.48 0.69 -17.30
CA LYS A 65 15.09 0.25 -18.65
C LYS A 65 14.46 1.38 -19.46
N TYR A 66 13.52 2.12 -18.88
CA TYR A 66 12.89 3.25 -19.57
C TYR A 66 13.86 4.40 -19.81
N ALA A 67 14.81 4.63 -18.91
CA ALA A 67 15.86 5.63 -19.08
C ALA A 67 16.78 5.27 -20.26
N MET A 68 17.17 4.00 -20.40
CA MET A 68 17.93 3.53 -21.56
C MET A 68 17.17 3.71 -22.88
N SER A 69 15.85 3.61 -22.86
CA SER A 69 14.99 3.84 -24.03
C SER A 69 14.70 5.33 -24.31
N GLY A 70 15.24 6.27 -23.52
CA GLY A 70 15.00 7.70 -23.70
C GLY A 70 13.56 8.15 -23.38
N LEU A 71 12.78 7.32 -22.66
CA LEU A 71 11.37 7.58 -22.34
C LEU A 71 11.18 8.26 -20.98
N VAL A 72 12.26 8.64 -20.30
CA VAL A 72 12.22 9.25 -18.96
C VAL A 72 12.48 10.74 -19.06
N ASP A 73 11.47 11.54 -18.68
CA ASP A 73 11.65 12.96 -18.41
C ASP A 73 12.26 13.16 -17.02
N ILE A 74 13.53 13.54 -16.98
CA ILE A 74 14.28 13.76 -15.74
C ILE A 74 13.70 14.93 -14.93
N ARG A 75 13.16 15.98 -15.57
CA ARG A 75 12.56 17.11 -14.85
C ARG A 75 11.32 16.65 -14.09
N LEU A 76 10.44 15.91 -14.77
CA LEU A 76 9.24 15.36 -14.13
C LEU A 76 9.60 14.35 -13.04
N ALA A 77 10.58 13.48 -13.30
CA ALA A 77 11.06 12.50 -12.32
C ALA A 77 11.56 13.19 -11.04
N MET A 78 12.35 14.27 -11.17
CA MET A 78 12.85 15.02 -10.02
C MET A 78 11.73 15.67 -9.20
N VAL A 79 10.69 16.21 -9.84
CA VAL A 79 9.52 16.79 -9.15
C VAL A 79 8.77 15.71 -8.36
N ILE A 80 8.54 14.54 -8.97
CA ILE A 80 7.88 13.41 -8.31
C ILE A 80 8.72 12.88 -7.13
N LEU A 81 10.04 12.78 -7.32
CA LEU A 81 10.97 12.34 -6.27
C LEU A 81 11.01 13.32 -5.10
N ALA A 82 11.03 14.63 -5.37
CA ALA A 82 11.01 15.65 -4.32
C ALA A 82 9.75 15.54 -3.45
N GLY A 83 8.57 15.40 -4.07
CA GLY A 83 7.32 15.19 -3.34
C GLY A 83 7.30 13.86 -2.56
N SER A 84 7.83 12.80 -3.16
CA SER A 84 7.91 11.48 -2.52
C SER A 84 8.85 11.48 -1.32
N LEU A 85 10.00 12.16 -1.39
CA LEU A 85 10.99 12.22 -0.32
C LEU A 85 10.40 12.84 0.95
N PHE A 86 9.57 13.87 0.80
CA PHE A 86 8.84 14.49 1.91
C PHE A 86 7.79 13.53 2.49
N GLY A 87 6.99 12.89 1.63
CA GLY A 87 5.97 11.92 2.05
C GLY A 87 6.54 10.71 2.78
N ILE A 88 7.67 10.16 2.31
CA ILE A 88 8.33 8.99 2.90
C ILE A 88 8.84 9.31 4.31
N GLN A 89 9.43 10.49 4.52
CA GLN A 89 9.90 10.90 5.85
C GLN A 89 8.75 11.02 6.85
N LEU A 90 7.64 11.65 6.45
CA LEU A 90 6.44 11.73 7.27
C LEU A 90 5.86 10.34 7.57
N GLY A 91 5.84 9.45 6.57
CA GLY A 91 5.40 8.06 6.73
C GLY A 91 6.29 7.27 7.70
N ALA A 92 7.61 7.39 7.59
CA ALA A 92 8.57 6.72 8.46
C ALA A 92 8.49 7.19 9.91
N ILE A 93 8.31 8.50 10.14
CA ILE A 93 8.06 9.04 11.48
C ILE A 93 6.69 8.56 11.99
N GLY A 94 5.70 8.46 11.11
CA GLY A 94 4.36 8.01 11.51
C GLY A 94 4.33 6.58 12.02
N THR A 95 5.10 5.68 11.42
CA THR A 95 5.10 4.26 11.81
C THR A 95 5.78 3.99 13.14
N THR A 96 6.65 4.88 13.66
CA THR A 96 7.27 4.71 14.99
C THR A 96 6.31 5.00 16.14
N TYR A 97 5.32 5.88 15.93
CA TYR A 97 4.34 6.25 16.96
C TYR A 97 3.06 5.41 16.95
N VAL A 98 2.83 4.61 15.91
CA VAL A 98 1.58 3.89 15.70
C VAL A 98 1.70 2.43 16.14
N LYS A 99 0.73 1.96 16.93
CA LYS A 99 0.69 0.56 17.39
C LYS A 99 0.52 -0.39 16.18
N PRO A 100 1.21 -1.56 16.15
CA PRO A 100 1.13 -2.50 15.03
C PRO A 100 -0.29 -2.94 14.64
N PHE A 101 -1.19 -3.03 15.63
CA PHE A 101 -2.60 -3.36 15.40
C PHE A 101 -3.32 -2.28 14.58
N MET A 102 -3.05 -0.99 14.83
CA MET A 102 -3.67 0.10 14.07
C MET A 102 -3.21 0.07 12.61
N ILE A 103 -1.94 -0.26 12.35
CA ILE A 103 -1.41 -0.41 10.98
C ILE A 103 -2.19 -1.48 10.21
N LYS A 104 -2.45 -2.64 10.84
CA LYS A 104 -3.26 -3.71 10.24
C LYS A 104 -4.68 -3.24 9.91
N MET A 105 -5.31 -2.50 10.83
CA MET A 105 -6.65 -1.95 10.64
C MET A 105 -6.70 -0.94 9.47
N VAL A 106 -5.76 0.01 9.41
CA VAL A 106 -5.70 1.01 8.32
C VAL A 106 -5.56 0.31 6.98
N MET A 107 -4.59 -0.61 6.88
CA MET A 107 -4.32 -1.36 5.66
C MET A 107 -5.54 -2.16 5.22
N GLY A 108 -6.18 -2.90 6.13
CA GLY A 108 -7.37 -3.67 5.83
C GLY A 108 -8.53 -2.81 5.34
N VAL A 109 -8.80 -1.68 6.00
CA VAL A 109 -9.85 -0.74 5.59
C VAL A 109 -9.58 -0.19 4.19
N ILE A 110 -8.37 0.29 3.92
CA ILE A 110 -8.01 0.82 2.60
C ILE A 110 -8.11 -0.27 1.54
N MET A 111 -7.61 -1.47 1.81
CA MET A 111 -7.67 -2.61 0.87
C MET A 111 -9.11 -2.98 0.51
N VAL A 112 -10.02 -3.04 1.48
CA VAL A 112 -11.43 -3.36 1.21
C VAL A 112 -12.10 -2.28 0.35
N ILE A 113 -11.85 -1.00 0.63
CA ILE A 113 -12.41 0.11 -0.16
C ILE A 113 -11.86 0.06 -1.60
N VAL A 114 -10.55 -0.15 -1.76
CA VAL A 114 -9.91 -0.25 -3.08
C VAL A 114 -10.39 -1.49 -3.84
N LEU A 115 -10.57 -2.63 -3.16
CA LEU A 115 -11.12 -3.86 -3.74
C LEU A 115 -12.50 -3.60 -4.33
N PHE A 116 -13.38 -2.96 -3.56
CA PHE A 116 -14.72 -2.61 -4.00
C PHE A 116 -14.67 -1.66 -5.21
N SER A 117 -13.84 -0.61 -5.16
CA SER A 117 -13.65 0.31 -6.29
C SER A 117 -13.19 -0.40 -7.57
N ARG A 118 -12.26 -1.37 -7.46
CA ARG A 118 -11.75 -2.10 -8.62
C ARG A 118 -12.72 -3.16 -9.12
N ALA A 119 -13.47 -3.81 -8.24
CA ALA A 119 -14.54 -4.72 -8.63
C ALA A 119 -15.58 -4.03 -9.52
N LEU A 120 -15.95 -2.77 -9.20
CA LEU A 120 -16.85 -1.96 -10.03
C LEU A 120 -16.28 -1.66 -11.43
N MET A 121 -14.96 -1.64 -11.60
CA MET A 121 -14.31 -1.37 -12.88
C MET A 121 -14.10 -2.63 -13.73
N VAL A 122 -14.20 -3.84 -13.16
CA VAL A 122 -14.03 -5.10 -13.90
C VAL A 122 -14.96 -5.19 -15.14
N PRO A 123 -16.27 -4.88 -15.07
CA PRO A 123 -17.14 -4.91 -16.25
C PRO A 123 -16.70 -3.92 -17.33
N VAL A 124 -16.18 -2.75 -16.94
CA VAL A 124 -15.67 -1.75 -17.90
C VAL A 124 -14.47 -2.31 -18.65
N TYR A 125 -13.52 -2.93 -17.95
CA TYR A 125 -12.36 -3.55 -18.57
C TYR A 125 -12.75 -4.72 -19.48
N LEU A 126 -13.69 -5.58 -19.05
CA LEU A 126 -14.19 -6.69 -19.86
C LEU A 126 -14.92 -6.21 -21.12
N SER A 127 -15.65 -5.09 -21.05
CA SER A 127 -16.28 -4.48 -22.21
C SER A 127 -15.27 -3.88 -23.18
N GLN A 128 -14.20 -3.27 -22.67
CA GLN A 128 -13.10 -2.73 -23.51
C GLN A 128 -12.30 -3.84 -24.21
N LEU A 129 -12.22 -5.01 -23.59
CA LEU A 129 -11.58 -6.20 -24.16
C LEU A 129 -12.48 -6.97 -25.13
N GLY A 130 -13.73 -6.55 -25.34
CA GLY A 130 -14.67 -7.20 -26.25
C GLY A 130 -15.21 -8.55 -25.78
N ILE A 131 -15.03 -8.89 -24.50
CA ILE A 131 -15.45 -10.19 -23.92
C ILE A 131 -16.95 -10.19 -23.59
N ILE A 132 -17.49 -9.03 -23.22
CA ILE A 132 -18.92 -8.82 -22.94
C ILE A 132 -19.53 -7.83 -23.92
N GLN A 133 -20.85 -7.85 -24.06
CA GLN A 133 -21.59 -6.88 -24.87
C GLN A 133 -21.22 -5.46 -24.47
N THR A 134 -21.09 -4.58 -25.46
CA THR A 134 -20.65 -3.21 -25.26
C THR A 134 -21.58 -2.49 -24.30
N ILE A 135 -21.03 -2.12 -23.14
CA ILE A 135 -21.77 -1.35 -22.15
C ILE A 135 -21.98 0.06 -22.72
N SER A 136 -23.21 0.58 -22.59
CA SER A 136 -23.54 1.95 -22.98
C SER A 136 -22.54 2.96 -22.40
N GLU A 137 -22.11 3.93 -23.21
CA GLU A 137 -21.15 4.96 -22.80
C GLU A 137 -21.55 5.69 -21.52
N GLY A 138 -22.86 5.87 -21.29
CA GLY A 138 -23.40 6.45 -20.05
C GLY A 138 -23.11 5.60 -18.81
N THR A 139 -23.23 4.28 -18.90
CA THR A 139 -22.95 3.36 -17.79
C THR A 139 -21.44 3.28 -17.53
N VAL A 140 -20.62 3.28 -18.58
CA VAL A 140 -19.15 3.34 -18.44
C VAL A 140 -18.72 4.61 -17.71
N LYS A 141 -19.32 5.76 -18.05
CA LYS A 141 -19.02 7.04 -17.39
C LYS A 141 -19.41 7.01 -15.91
N VAL A 142 -20.59 6.50 -15.57
CA VAL A 142 -21.04 6.37 -14.18
C VAL A 142 -20.10 5.47 -13.38
N LEU A 143 -19.79 4.26 -13.88
CA LEU A 143 -18.89 3.32 -13.18
C LEU A 143 -17.50 3.92 -12.95
N LYS A 144 -16.92 4.59 -13.97
CA LYS A 144 -15.62 5.27 -13.84
C LYS A 144 -15.66 6.39 -12.80
N THR A 145 -16.67 7.24 -12.84
CA THR A 145 -16.80 8.35 -11.88
C THR A 145 -17.02 7.83 -10.47
N THR A 146 -17.90 6.85 -10.27
CA THR A 146 -18.13 6.23 -8.96
C THR A 146 -16.86 5.58 -8.42
N SER A 147 -16.13 4.80 -9.22
CA SER A 147 -14.85 4.21 -8.81
C SER A 147 -13.81 5.27 -8.42
N PHE A 148 -13.72 6.36 -9.20
CA PHE A 148 -12.82 7.47 -8.92
C PHE A 148 -13.15 8.19 -7.60
N VAL A 149 -14.44 8.44 -7.34
CA VAL A 149 -14.90 9.03 -6.07
C VAL A 149 -14.56 8.12 -4.89
N ILE A 150 -14.79 6.80 -5.02
CA ILE A 150 -14.44 5.84 -3.98
C ILE A 150 -12.92 5.85 -3.71
N MET A 151 -12.09 5.98 -4.74
CA MET A 151 -10.63 6.10 -4.56
C MET A 151 -10.22 7.37 -3.80
N ILE A 152 -10.84 8.51 -4.09
CA ILE A 152 -10.60 9.75 -3.34
C ILE A 152 -11.02 9.58 -1.88
N LEU A 153 -12.20 9.01 -1.63
CA LEU A 153 -12.67 8.73 -0.27
C LEU A 153 -11.72 7.78 0.47
N ALA A 154 -11.22 6.73 -0.19
CA ALA A 154 -10.23 5.82 0.38
C ALA A 154 -8.97 6.56 0.83
N LEU A 155 -8.48 7.48 -0.01
CA LEU A 155 -7.30 8.30 0.30
C LEU A 155 -7.56 9.21 1.50
N LEU A 156 -8.71 9.90 1.53
CA LEU A 156 -9.08 10.80 2.62
C LEU A 156 -9.25 10.06 3.95
N ILE A 157 -9.95 8.92 3.93
CA ILE A 157 -10.14 8.05 5.10
C ILE A 157 -8.79 7.52 5.58
N GLY A 158 -7.95 7.03 4.66
CA GLY A 158 -6.60 6.56 4.98
C GLY A 158 -5.76 7.64 5.65
N ALA A 159 -5.69 8.83 5.05
CA ALA A 159 -4.98 9.98 5.59
C ALA A 159 -5.50 10.37 6.99
N PHE A 160 -6.82 10.43 7.16
CA PHE A 160 -7.45 10.75 8.44
C PHE A 160 -7.09 9.74 9.54
N ILE A 161 -7.20 8.44 9.25
CA ILE A 161 -6.89 7.39 10.22
C ILE A 161 -5.41 7.44 10.61
N VAL A 162 -4.51 7.60 9.63
CA VAL A 162 -3.06 7.68 9.89
C VAL A 162 -2.71 8.91 10.72
N LEU A 163 -3.22 10.09 10.36
CA LEU A 163 -3.01 11.34 11.11
C LEU A 163 -3.54 11.23 12.55
N LYS A 164 -4.74 10.69 12.73
CA LYS A 164 -5.33 10.45 14.05
C LYS A 164 -4.48 9.49 14.88
N ALA A 165 -4.02 8.39 14.29
CA ALA A 165 -3.19 7.39 14.96
C ALA A 165 -1.84 7.99 15.38
N MET A 166 -1.20 8.78 14.52
CA MET A 166 0.04 9.49 14.86
C MET A 166 -0.16 10.49 16.01
N TRP A 167 -1.27 11.24 16.01
CA TRP A 167 -1.53 12.23 17.05
C TRP A 167 -1.82 11.57 18.40
N GLN A 168 -2.57 10.46 18.41
CA GLN A 168 -2.80 9.66 19.62
C GLN A 168 -1.48 9.05 20.14
N GLY A 169 -0.62 8.54 19.25
CA GLY A 169 0.70 8.01 19.60
C GLY A 169 1.60 9.04 20.28
N ARG A 170 1.74 10.23 19.67
CA ARG A 170 2.52 11.34 20.26
C ARG A 170 1.96 11.84 21.58
N ARG A 171 0.63 11.89 21.76
CA ARG A 171 0.03 12.28 23.05
C ARG A 171 0.36 11.25 24.13
N ALA A 172 0.22 9.96 23.83
CA ALA A 172 0.51 8.89 24.78
C ALA A 172 1.98 8.90 25.26
N GLU A 173 2.93 9.15 24.35
CA GLU A 173 4.35 9.31 24.68
C GLU A 173 4.60 10.54 25.58
N LYS A 174 3.99 11.70 25.26
CA LYS A 174 4.07 12.90 26.11
C LYS A 174 3.52 12.67 27.52
N PHE A 175 2.44 11.90 27.67
CA PHE A 175 1.89 11.55 28.98
C PHE A 175 2.81 10.61 29.77
N LEU A 176 3.49 9.66 29.12
CA LEU A 176 4.47 8.77 29.78
C LEU A 176 5.70 9.53 30.27
N HIS A 177 6.23 10.47 29.48
CA HIS A 177 7.35 11.32 29.90
C HIS A 177 6.96 12.36 30.97
N ALA A 178 5.72 12.84 30.95
CA ALA A 178 5.21 13.73 32.00
C ALA A 178 5.00 13.00 33.34
N GLY A 179 4.46 11.78 33.32
CA GLY A 179 4.26 10.96 34.53
C GLY A 179 5.54 10.34 35.11
N GLY A 180 6.56 10.12 34.27
CA GLY A 180 7.87 9.62 34.72
C GLY A 180 8.69 10.61 35.55
N LEU A 181 8.37 11.91 35.51
CA LEU A 181 9.02 12.94 36.33
C LEU A 181 8.42 13.04 37.75
N GLU A 182 7.23 12.48 38.00
CA GLU A 182 6.59 12.50 39.33
C GLU A 182 6.95 11.28 40.20
N HIS A 183 7.48 10.20 39.64
CA HIS A 183 7.90 9.01 40.41
C HIS A 183 9.41 8.86 40.61
N GLY A 184 10.21 9.84 40.14
CA GLY A 184 11.66 9.92 40.37
C GLY A 184 12.08 10.84 41.52
N LYS A 185 11.14 11.32 42.33
CA LYS A 185 11.39 12.12 43.54
C LYS A 185 10.56 11.62 44.72
N VAL A 186 10.98 10.50 45.31
CA VAL A 186 10.87 10.20 46.74
C VAL A 186 11.87 9.10 47.08
#